data_AF-A0A1X2H9P4-F1
#
_entry.id   AF-A0A1X2H9P4-F1
#
_cell.length_a   1.000
_cell.length_b   1.000
_cell.length_c   1.000
_cell.angle_alpha   90.00
_cell.angle_beta   90.00
_cell.angle_gamma   90.00
#
_symmetry.space_group_name_H-M   'P 1'
#
loop_
_entity.id
_entity.type
_entity.pdbx_description
1 polymer ?
#
loop_
_entity_poly.entity_id
_entity_poly.type
_entity_poly.pdbx_seq_one_letter_code
_entity_poly.pdbx_strand_id
1 'polypeptide(L)'
;MVFDGFDAAVDWPEVAFLEQLMEKYPDAKVILTERSADSWYTSVKNTIYKFAKEKLVPDDAPQHIKDNTAMINTIVLDGAFGDKPGLFEDEALMKQKFLEHNAWVKANVPADRLLVMQTTELNWEALCGFLGKDVPDEPFPRSNSTAEIKEKAAEIMKKGFENVGSVLKGSA
;
A
#
# COMPACT_ATOMS: atom_id res chain seq x y z
N MET A 1 -5.47 -1.94 -21.03
CA MET A 1 -5.68 -2.56 -19.69
C MET A 1 -5.24 -1.54 -18.64
N VAL A 2 -5.70 -1.59 -17.39
CA VAL A 2 -5.33 -0.55 -16.38
C VAL A 2 -3.80 -0.47 -16.17
N PHE A 3 -3.09 -1.59 -16.26
CA PHE A 3 -1.63 -1.68 -16.09
C PHE A 3 -0.85 -1.60 -17.41
N ASP A 4 -1.49 -1.18 -18.50
CA ASP A 4 -0.82 -1.09 -19.80
C ASP A 4 0.30 -0.04 -19.75
N GLY A 5 1.52 -0.43 -20.12
CA GLY A 5 2.72 0.41 -20.02
C GLY A 5 3.38 0.48 -18.64
N PHE A 6 2.96 -0.35 -17.67
CA PHE A 6 3.60 -0.45 -16.35
C PHE A 6 4.27 -1.82 -16.17
N ASP A 7 5.45 -1.83 -15.51
CA ASP A 7 6.21 -3.05 -15.21
C ASP A 7 5.90 -3.63 -13.82
N ALA A 8 5.29 -2.83 -12.93
CA ALA A 8 5.01 -3.22 -11.55
C ALA A 8 3.76 -2.52 -11.01
N ALA A 9 3.18 -3.11 -9.96
CA ALA A 9 2.01 -2.64 -9.24
C ALA A 9 2.26 -2.79 -7.73
N VAL A 10 1.88 -1.78 -6.94
CA VAL A 10 2.07 -1.74 -5.48
C VAL A 10 0.91 -0.99 -4.81
N ASP A 11 0.71 -1.25 -3.53
CA ASP A 11 -0.29 -0.59 -2.67
C ASP A 11 -1.76 -0.89 -3.05
N TRP A 12 -2.69 -0.09 -2.52
CA TRP A 12 -4.12 -0.13 -2.85
C TRP A 12 -4.42 0.63 -4.14
N PRO A 13 -5.34 0.12 -4.98
CA PRO A 13 -6.20 -1.04 -4.76
C PRO A 13 -5.58 -2.41 -5.12
N GLU A 14 -4.40 -2.45 -5.71
CA GLU A 14 -3.84 -3.63 -6.39
C GLU A 14 -3.68 -4.84 -5.48
N VAL A 15 -3.24 -4.64 -4.23
CA VAL A 15 -3.10 -5.73 -3.25
C VAL A 15 -4.43 -6.45 -2.96
N ALA A 16 -5.57 -5.76 -3.11
CA ALA A 16 -6.90 -6.36 -2.95
C ALA A 16 -7.23 -7.38 -4.05
N PHE A 17 -6.52 -7.31 -5.18
CA PHE A 17 -6.75 -8.11 -6.38
C PHE A 17 -5.58 -9.04 -6.71
N LEU A 18 -4.71 -9.33 -5.73
CA LEU A 18 -3.49 -10.11 -5.95
C LEU A 18 -3.77 -11.47 -6.62
N GLU A 19 -4.83 -12.18 -6.22
CA GLU A 19 -5.21 -13.46 -6.80
C GLU A 19 -5.51 -13.33 -8.31
N GLN A 20 -6.36 -12.38 -8.68
CA GLN A 20 -6.71 -12.13 -10.08
C GLN A 20 -5.51 -11.63 -10.89
N LEU A 21 -4.62 -10.84 -10.26
CA LEU A 21 -3.38 -10.40 -10.89
C LEU A 21 -2.42 -11.57 -11.15
N MET A 22 -2.31 -12.52 -10.22
CA MET A 22 -1.49 -13.72 -10.42
C MET A 22 -2.03 -14.63 -11.53
N GLU A 23 -3.35 -14.73 -11.68
CA GLU A 23 -3.99 -15.44 -12.79
C GLU A 23 -3.73 -14.73 -14.13
N LYS A 24 -3.85 -13.41 -14.15
CA LYS A 24 -3.70 -12.60 -15.37
C LYS A 24 -2.24 -12.53 -15.84
N TYR A 25 -1.31 -12.48 -14.89
CA TYR A 25 0.13 -12.35 -15.12
C TYR A 25 0.86 -13.55 -14.49
N PRO A 26 0.78 -14.74 -15.10
CA PRO A 26 1.30 -15.98 -14.53
C PRO A 26 2.83 -16.00 -14.40
N ASP A 27 3.54 -15.13 -15.14
CA ASP A 27 4.99 -15.02 -15.08
C ASP A 27 5.46 -13.88 -14.16
N ALA A 28 4.53 -13.07 -13.62
CA ALA A 28 4.89 -11.98 -12.72
C ALA A 28 5.42 -12.54 -11.39
N LYS A 29 6.47 -11.90 -10.89
CA LYS A 29 7.02 -12.15 -9.56
C LYS A 29 6.23 -11.34 -8.52
N VAL A 30 6.09 -11.88 -7.31
CA VAL A 30 5.44 -11.24 -6.17
C VAL A 30 6.48 -10.91 -5.12
N ILE A 31 6.46 -9.67 -4.63
CA ILE A 31 7.30 -9.20 -3.54
C ILE A 31 6.39 -8.90 -2.36
N LEU A 32 6.57 -9.62 -1.25
CA LEU A 32 5.85 -9.41 0.00
C LEU A 32 6.76 -8.65 0.98
N THR A 33 6.42 -7.39 1.26
CA THR A 33 7.09 -6.62 2.31
C THR A 33 6.40 -6.82 3.66
N GLU A 34 7.14 -7.28 4.66
CA GLU A 34 6.61 -7.58 5.99
C GLU A 34 7.13 -6.66 7.09
N ARG A 35 6.32 -6.52 8.13
CA ARG A 35 6.60 -5.80 9.37
C ARG A 35 5.74 -6.37 10.48
N SER A 36 5.95 -5.93 11.73
CA SER A 36 5.08 -6.35 12.83
C SER A 36 3.65 -5.86 12.61
N ALA A 37 2.66 -6.69 12.98
CA ALA A 37 1.25 -6.34 12.87
C ALA A 37 0.91 -5.07 13.69
N ASP A 38 1.59 -4.85 14.81
CA ASP A 38 1.47 -3.63 15.63
C ASP A 38 1.88 -2.38 14.86
N SER A 39 3.06 -2.42 14.22
CA SER A 39 3.55 -1.29 13.42
C SER A 39 2.66 -1.04 12.21
N TRP A 40 2.13 -2.12 11.62
CA TRP A 40 1.18 -2.02 10.51
C TRP A 40 -0.13 -1.38 10.91
N TYR A 41 -0.79 -1.86 11.97
CA TYR A 41 -2.07 -1.33 12.42
C TYR A 41 -1.95 0.14 12.81
N THR A 42 -0.89 0.49 13.55
CA THR A 42 -0.60 1.88 13.94
C THR A 42 -0.44 2.78 12.71
N SER A 43 0.23 2.29 11.67
CA SER A 43 0.43 3.02 10.42
C SER A 43 -0.90 3.24 9.69
N VAL A 44 -1.68 2.17 9.42
CA VAL A 44 -2.97 2.27 8.71
C VAL A 44 -3.96 3.15 9.47
N LYS A 45 -4.01 3.05 10.80
CA LYS A 45 -4.86 3.88 11.66
C LYS A 45 -4.56 5.37 11.55
N ASN A 46 -3.27 5.73 11.50
CA ASN A 46 -2.82 7.11 11.42
C ASN A 46 -2.89 7.72 10.01
N THR A 47 -3.06 6.89 8.98
CA THR A 47 -3.12 7.31 7.58
C THR A 47 -4.50 7.02 7.00
N ILE A 48 -4.68 5.87 6.35
CA ILE A 48 -5.87 5.47 5.58
C ILE A 48 -7.15 5.70 6.37
N TYR A 49 -7.23 5.13 7.58
CA TYR A 49 -8.46 5.20 8.38
C TYR A 49 -8.76 6.62 8.84
N LYS A 50 -7.75 7.36 9.33
CA LYS A 50 -7.91 8.75 9.76
C LYS A 50 -8.44 9.62 8.62
N PHE A 51 -7.84 9.53 7.44
CA PHE A 51 -8.24 10.31 6.27
C PHE A 51 -9.65 9.99 5.80
N ALA A 52 -10.06 8.71 5.84
CA ALA A 52 -11.40 8.29 5.47
C ALA A 52 -12.48 8.74 6.46
N LYS A 53 -12.22 8.61 7.78
CA LYS A 53 -13.22 8.90 8.83
C LYS A 53 -13.40 10.39 9.13
N GLU A 54 -12.35 11.19 9.04
CA GLU A 54 -12.41 12.59 9.45
C GLU A 54 -13.05 13.52 8.39
N LYS A 55 -13.63 12.98 7.30
CA LYS A 55 -14.23 13.73 6.18
C LYS A 55 -13.34 14.90 5.76
N LEU A 56 -12.04 14.66 5.71
CA LEU A 56 -11.04 15.69 5.42
C LEU A 56 -11.05 16.13 3.96
N VAL A 57 -11.95 15.57 3.15
CA VAL A 57 -12.13 15.90 1.73
C VAL A 57 -13.31 16.87 1.61
N PRO A 58 -13.05 18.15 1.28
CA PRO A 58 -14.07 19.14 1.02
C PRO A 58 -14.98 18.76 -0.15
N ASP A 59 -16.21 19.28 -0.14
CA ASP A 59 -17.18 19.07 -1.22
C ASP A 59 -16.68 19.62 -2.57
N ASP A 60 -15.78 20.61 -2.57
CA ASP A 60 -15.16 21.21 -3.76
C ASP A 60 -13.80 20.59 -4.12
N ALA A 61 -13.39 19.50 -3.46
CA ALA A 61 -12.14 18.82 -3.78
C ALA A 61 -12.10 18.36 -5.25
N PRO A 62 -10.91 18.35 -5.88
CA PRO A 62 -10.74 17.83 -7.23
C PRO A 62 -11.27 16.39 -7.37
N GLN A 63 -11.79 16.06 -8.55
CA GLN A 63 -12.44 14.75 -8.79
C GLN A 63 -11.53 13.56 -8.45
N HIS A 64 -10.25 13.63 -8.79
CA HIS A 64 -9.29 12.56 -8.48
C HIS A 64 -9.13 12.30 -6.97
N ILE A 65 -9.32 13.32 -6.11
CA ILE A 65 -9.32 13.16 -4.65
C ILE A 65 -10.56 12.42 -4.19
N LYS A 66 -11.73 12.82 -4.73
CA LYS A 66 -13.01 12.16 -4.44
C LYS A 66 -13.01 10.70 -4.88
N ASP A 67 -12.47 10.42 -6.07
CA ASP A 67 -12.33 9.06 -6.61
C ASP A 67 -11.41 8.21 -5.73
N ASN A 68 -10.27 8.77 -5.29
CA ASN A 68 -9.36 8.09 -4.36
C ASN A 68 -10.04 7.79 -3.02
N THR A 69 -10.80 8.73 -2.45
CA THR A 69 -11.57 8.50 -1.22
C THR A 69 -12.66 7.46 -1.40
N ALA A 70 -13.34 7.45 -2.55
CA ALA A 70 -14.32 6.43 -2.88
C ALA A 70 -13.67 5.04 -3.00
N MET A 71 -12.49 4.95 -3.62
CA MET A 71 -11.69 3.71 -3.69
C MET A 71 -11.30 3.23 -2.29
N ILE A 72 -10.77 4.11 -1.43
CA ILE A 72 -10.39 3.74 -0.06
C ILE A 72 -11.58 3.20 0.72
N ASN A 73 -12.73 3.89 0.68
CA ASN A 73 -13.92 3.44 1.39
C ASN A 73 -14.42 2.10 0.84
N THR A 74 -14.51 1.95 -0.48
CA THR A 74 -15.15 0.78 -1.10
C THR A 74 -14.25 -0.45 -1.10
N ILE A 75 -12.99 -0.30 -1.51
CA ILE A 75 -12.07 -1.43 -1.72
C ILE A 75 -11.32 -1.78 -0.43
N VAL A 76 -10.90 -0.78 0.33
CA VAL A 76 -10.04 -0.99 1.50
C VAL A 76 -10.87 -1.20 2.76
N LEU A 77 -11.72 -0.23 3.12
CA LEU A 77 -12.48 -0.28 4.37
C LEU A 77 -13.62 -1.29 4.27
N ASP A 78 -14.59 -1.05 3.40
CA ASP A 78 -15.79 -1.90 3.29
C ASP A 78 -15.50 -3.21 2.55
N GLY A 79 -14.37 -3.31 1.84
CA GLY A 79 -13.91 -4.50 1.14
C GLY A 79 -12.93 -5.32 1.97
N ALA A 80 -11.63 -5.06 1.82
CA ALA A 80 -10.56 -5.89 2.39
C ALA A 80 -10.61 -5.98 3.93
N PHE A 81 -10.96 -4.89 4.61
CA PHE A 81 -11.10 -4.90 6.08
C PHE A 81 -12.47 -5.43 6.51
N GLY A 82 -13.51 -5.11 5.75
CA GLY A 82 -14.86 -5.64 5.87
C GLY A 82 -15.91 -4.56 6.11
N ASP A 83 -17.16 -4.85 5.75
CA ASP A 83 -18.28 -3.90 5.63
C ASP A 83 -19.10 -3.68 6.91
N LYS A 84 -18.71 -4.30 8.03
CA LYS A 84 -19.44 -4.12 9.30
C LYS A 84 -18.93 -2.89 10.06
N PRO A 85 -19.84 -2.07 10.63
CA PRO A 85 -19.45 -0.95 11.47
C PRO A 85 -18.52 -1.38 12.62
N GLY A 86 -17.41 -0.68 12.80
CA GLY A 86 -16.49 -0.90 13.92
C GLY A 86 -15.39 -1.94 13.68
N LEU A 87 -15.33 -2.61 12.52
CA LEU A 87 -14.33 -3.66 12.29
C LEU A 87 -12.90 -3.13 12.34
N PHE A 88 -12.61 -1.99 11.71
CA PHE A 88 -11.26 -1.44 11.72
C PHE A 88 -10.80 -1.05 13.13
N GLU A 89 -11.73 -0.61 13.97
CA GLU A 89 -11.47 -0.27 15.37
C GLU A 89 -11.14 -1.50 16.23
N ASP A 90 -11.50 -2.71 15.80
CA ASP A 90 -11.04 -3.96 16.40
C ASP A 90 -9.59 -4.24 15.98
N GLU A 91 -8.67 -3.73 16.79
CA GLU A 91 -7.23 -3.86 16.58
C GLU A 91 -6.76 -5.32 16.49
N ALA A 92 -7.33 -6.21 17.30
CA ALA A 92 -6.95 -7.63 17.29
C ALA A 92 -7.37 -8.28 15.97
N LEU A 93 -8.59 -8.01 15.53
CA LEU A 93 -9.11 -8.50 14.25
C LEU A 93 -8.30 -7.97 13.06
N MET A 94 -7.98 -6.68 13.04
CA MET A 94 -7.20 -6.10 11.92
C MET A 94 -5.79 -6.69 11.85
N LYS A 95 -5.13 -6.85 12.99
CA LYS A 95 -3.81 -7.51 13.04
C LYS A 95 -3.90 -8.97 12.58
N GLN A 96 -4.95 -9.69 13.00
CA GLN A 96 -5.19 -11.06 12.54
C GLN A 96 -5.34 -11.11 11.02
N LYS A 97 -6.17 -10.25 10.42
CA LYS A 97 -6.34 -10.17 8.96
C LYS A 97 -5.04 -9.88 8.22
N PHE A 98 -4.20 -8.98 8.73
CA PHE A 98 -2.88 -8.71 8.16
C PHE A 98 -1.98 -9.96 8.18
N LEU A 99 -1.94 -10.67 9.31
CA LEU A 99 -1.15 -11.91 9.43
C LEU A 99 -1.70 -13.02 8.53
N GLU A 100 -3.02 -13.16 8.44
CA GLU A 100 -3.69 -14.12 7.56
C GLU A 100 -3.40 -13.84 6.08
N HIS A 101 -3.42 -12.57 5.66
CA HIS A 101 -3.04 -12.18 4.30
C HIS A 101 -1.59 -12.58 4.00
N ASN A 102 -0.65 -12.23 4.88
CA ASN A 102 0.76 -12.59 4.68
C ASN A 102 0.97 -14.11 4.62
N ALA A 103 0.29 -14.86 5.50
CA ALA A 103 0.33 -16.32 5.49
C ALA A 103 -0.26 -16.89 4.19
N TRP A 104 -1.37 -16.32 3.72
CA TRP A 104 -1.99 -16.71 2.46
C TRP A 104 -1.07 -16.45 1.27
N VAL A 105 -0.40 -15.30 1.20
CA VAL A 105 0.57 -14.99 0.13
C VAL A 105 1.69 -16.03 0.12
N LYS A 106 2.28 -16.33 1.28
CA LYS A 106 3.34 -17.34 1.40
C LYS A 106 2.88 -18.76 1.04
N ALA A 107 1.61 -19.07 1.24
CA ALA A 107 1.05 -20.39 0.94
C ALA A 107 0.64 -20.56 -0.52
N ASN A 108 0.26 -19.48 -1.21
CA ASN A 108 -0.35 -19.55 -2.54
C ASN A 108 0.55 -19.04 -3.67
N VAL A 109 1.56 -18.22 -3.39
CA VAL A 109 2.55 -17.83 -4.40
C VAL A 109 3.63 -18.92 -4.50
N PRO A 110 3.96 -19.42 -5.71
CA PRO A 110 5.08 -20.33 -5.91
C PRO A 110 6.39 -19.75 -5.35
N ALA A 111 7.19 -20.58 -4.66
CA ALA A 111 8.37 -20.11 -3.94
C ALA A 111 9.43 -19.46 -4.85
N ASP A 112 9.53 -19.89 -6.11
CA ASP A 112 10.40 -19.31 -7.13
C ASP A 112 9.91 -17.95 -7.67
N ARG A 113 8.64 -17.63 -7.41
CA ARG A 113 7.98 -16.35 -7.76
C ARG A 113 7.75 -15.46 -6.55
N LEU A 114 8.16 -15.85 -5.34
CA LEU A 114 7.95 -15.07 -4.13
C LEU A 114 9.28 -14.60 -3.51
N LEU A 115 9.40 -13.29 -3.30
CA LEU A 115 10.40 -12.71 -2.41
C LEU A 115 9.71 -12.12 -1.18
N VAL A 116 10.15 -12.52 0.01
CA VAL A 116 9.70 -11.91 1.28
C VAL A 116 10.82 -11.03 1.83
N MET A 117 10.52 -9.75 2.09
CA MET A 117 11.48 -8.79 2.63
C MET A 117 10.95 -8.14 3.89
N GLN A 118 11.75 -8.07 4.95
CA GLN A 118 11.41 -7.27 6.12
C GLN A 118 11.63 -5.78 5.82
N THR A 119 10.66 -4.93 6.15
CA THR A 119 10.75 -3.47 5.93
C THR A 119 11.95 -2.82 6.63
N THR A 120 12.47 -3.44 7.69
CA THR A 120 13.68 -3.01 8.40
C THR A 120 14.99 -3.36 7.67
N GLU A 121 14.94 -4.27 6.71
CA GLU A 121 16.10 -4.90 6.06
C GLU A 121 16.05 -4.79 4.53
N LEU A 122 15.24 -3.87 3.99
CA LEU A 122 15.15 -3.66 2.54
C LEU A 122 16.51 -3.27 1.95
N ASN A 123 16.88 -3.92 0.86
CA ASN A 123 18.17 -3.73 0.18
C ASN A 123 18.07 -4.10 -1.30
N TRP A 124 19.00 -3.58 -2.10
CA TRP A 124 19.01 -3.79 -3.54
C TRP A 124 19.45 -5.20 -3.90
N GLU A 125 20.36 -5.80 -3.15
CA GLU A 125 20.95 -7.10 -3.43
C GLU A 125 19.88 -8.20 -3.47
N ALA A 126 18.99 -8.23 -2.47
CA ALA A 126 17.88 -9.17 -2.40
C ALA A 126 16.87 -8.93 -3.53
N LEU A 127 16.49 -7.66 -3.77
CA LEU A 127 15.50 -7.31 -4.79
C LEU A 127 16.03 -7.59 -6.21
N CYS A 128 17.18 -7.03 -6.56
CA CYS A 128 17.79 -7.19 -7.88
C CYS A 128 18.23 -8.65 -8.12
N GLY A 129 18.75 -9.34 -7.10
CA GLY A 129 19.07 -10.76 -7.20
C GLY A 129 17.85 -11.62 -7.50
N PHE A 130 16.72 -11.35 -6.82
CA PHE A 130 15.46 -12.01 -7.12
C PHE A 130 14.93 -11.66 -8.51
N LEU A 131 15.03 -10.40 -8.94
CA LEU A 131 14.55 -9.95 -10.26
C LEU A 131 15.48 -10.33 -11.43
N GLY A 132 16.72 -10.74 -11.16
CA GLY A 132 17.74 -10.98 -12.18
C GLY A 132 18.22 -9.69 -12.84
N LYS A 133 18.40 -8.63 -12.05
CA LYS A 133 18.83 -7.30 -12.48
C LYS A 133 20.15 -6.91 -11.81
N ASP A 134 20.82 -5.92 -12.37
CA ASP A 134 22.01 -5.34 -11.75
C ASP A 134 21.64 -4.50 -10.52
N VAL A 135 22.50 -4.50 -9.51
CA VAL A 135 22.36 -3.65 -8.33
C VAL A 135 22.77 -2.22 -8.71
N PRO A 136 21.91 -1.21 -8.51
CA PRO A 136 22.26 0.18 -8.81
C PRO A 136 23.26 0.75 -7.79
N ASP A 137 24.05 1.73 -8.21
CA ASP A 137 25.01 2.46 -7.37
C ASP A 137 24.33 3.63 -6.63
N GLU A 138 23.24 3.33 -5.92
CA GLU A 138 22.47 4.29 -5.14
C GLU A 138 21.88 3.63 -3.87
N PRO A 139 21.64 4.37 -2.78
CA PRO A 139 21.06 3.78 -1.58
C PRO A 139 19.63 3.29 -1.83
N PHE A 140 19.25 2.18 -1.19
CA PHE A 140 17.87 1.72 -1.24
C PHE A 140 16.92 2.82 -0.72
N PRO A 141 15.84 3.15 -1.45
CA PRO A 141 15.00 4.29 -1.11
C PRO A 141 14.32 4.12 0.25
N ARG A 142 14.35 5.20 1.05
CA ARG A 142 13.57 5.32 2.29
C ARG A 142 12.68 6.54 2.19
N SER A 143 11.38 6.32 2.02
CA SER A 143 10.35 7.34 1.95
C SER A 143 9.06 6.84 2.61
N ASN A 144 8.07 7.73 2.79
CA ASN A 144 6.74 7.40 3.28
C ASN A 144 6.71 7.01 4.77
N SER A 145 7.59 7.60 5.58
CA SER A 145 7.53 7.45 7.04
C SER A 145 6.26 8.10 7.60
N THR A 146 5.73 7.58 8.71
CA THR A 146 4.56 8.19 9.38
C THR A 146 4.77 9.67 9.71
N ALA A 147 6.02 10.07 9.99
CA ALA A 147 6.38 11.46 10.23
C ALA A 147 6.22 12.31 8.95
N GLU A 148 6.77 11.85 7.83
CA GLU A 148 6.59 12.51 6.52
C GLU A 148 5.11 12.57 6.11
N ILE A 149 4.34 11.50 6.32
CA ILE A 149 2.90 11.49 5.98
C ILE A 149 2.14 12.51 6.84
N LYS A 150 2.44 12.62 8.13
CA LYS A 150 1.81 13.63 9.01
C LYS A 150 2.18 15.04 8.61
N GLU A 151 3.44 15.28 8.26
CA GLU A 151 3.93 16.58 7.80
C GLU A 151 3.25 16.98 6.47
N LYS A 152 3.21 16.06 5.51
CA LYS A 152 2.53 16.24 4.22
C LYS A 152 1.03 16.41 4.37
N ALA A 153 0.38 15.67 5.27
CA ALA A 153 -1.04 15.83 5.58
C ALA A 153 -1.35 17.22 6.14
N ALA A 154 -0.53 17.70 7.08
CA ALA A 154 -0.63 19.04 7.63
C ALA A 154 -0.38 20.10 6.56
N GLU A 155 0.55 19.86 5.64
CA GLU A 155 0.83 20.74 4.52
C GLU A 155 -0.32 20.80 3.52
N ILE A 156 -0.93 19.66 3.14
CA ILE A 156 -2.11 19.58 2.27
C ILE A 156 -3.31 20.29 2.91
N MET A 157 -3.55 20.07 4.21
CA MET A 157 -4.60 20.78 4.95
C MET A 157 -4.35 22.30 5.01
N LYS A 158 -3.09 22.74 4.98
CA LYS A 158 -2.71 24.16 5.02
C LYS A 158 -2.67 24.82 3.64
N LYS A 159 -2.34 24.08 2.57
CA LYS A 159 -2.12 24.59 1.21
C LYS A 159 -3.26 24.28 0.23
N GLY A 160 -4.25 23.48 0.61
CA GLY A 160 -5.31 23.01 -0.28
C GLY A 160 -4.86 21.85 -1.18
N PHE A 161 -5.83 21.16 -1.79
CA PHE A 161 -5.63 19.89 -2.53
C PHE A 161 -4.94 20.03 -3.90
N GLU A 162 -4.39 21.20 -4.25
CA GLU A 162 -3.89 21.49 -5.60
C GLU A 162 -2.65 20.66 -6.01
N ASN A 163 -1.94 20.02 -5.06
CA ASN A 163 -0.67 19.33 -5.32
C ASN A 163 -0.62 17.83 -4.97
N VAL A 164 -1.73 17.17 -4.65
CA VAL A 164 -1.68 15.75 -4.21
C VAL A 164 -1.11 14.83 -5.31
N GLY A 165 -1.31 15.16 -6.59
CA GLY A 165 -0.78 14.39 -7.72
C GLY A 165 0.75 14.40 -7.87
N SER A 166 1.47 15.33 -7.23
CA SER A 166 2.95 15.36 -7.26
C SER A 166 3.60 14.67 -6.06
N VAL A 167 2.83 14.32 -5.02
CA VAL A 167 3.36 13.82 -3.74
C VAL A 167 3.65 12.30 -3.77
N LEU A 168 3.07 11.57 -4.73
CA LEU A 168 3.32 10.13 -4.96
C LEU A 168 4.34 9.86 -6.09
N LYS A 169 4.81 10.89 -6.79
CA LYS A 169 5.99 10.76 -7.65
C LYS A 169 7.23 10.84 -6.77
N GLY A 170 7.53 9.74 -6.08
CA GLY A 170 8.89 9.47 -5.62
C GLY A 170 9.83 9.61 -6.81
N SER A 171 10.87 10.40 -6.63
CA SER A 171 11.84 10.86 -7.61
C SER A 171 12.20 9.82 -8.66
N ALA A 172 12.08 10.21 -9.93
CA ALA A 172 12.82 9.59 -11.02
C ALA A 172 14.33 9.76 -10.84
#